data_AF-A0A8T5QM41-F1
#
_entry.id   AF-A0A8T5QM41-F1
#
_cell.length_a   1.000
_cell.length_b   1.000
_cell.length_c   1.000
_cell.angle_alpha   90.00
_cell.angle_beta   90.00
_cell.angle_gamma   90.00
#
_symmetry.space_group_name_H-M   'P 1'
#
loop_
_entity.id
_entity.type
_entity.pdbx_description
1 polymer ?
#
loop_
_entity_poly.entity_id
_entity_poly.type
_entity_poly.pdbx_seq_one_letter_code
_entity_poly.pdbx_strand_id
1 'polypeptide(L)' 'MKMPEKSKRQARKTATIIRRCPVCKSTDVMFYMGGQFGQYKCKNCGYVGALVIEEEIED' A
#
# COMPACT_ATOMS: atom_id res chain seq x y z
N MET A 1 3.64 -36.70 20.63
CA MET A 1 3.23 -36.01 19.39
C MET A 1 1.72 -35.91 19.34
N LYS A 2 1.17 -34.69 19.45
CA LYS A 2 -0.02 -34.19 18.72
C LYS A 2 -0.34 -32.78 19.22
N MET A 3 0.12 -31.79 18.47
CA MET A 3 -0.42 -30.44 18.50
C MET A 3 -1.73 -30.42 17.71
N PRO A 4 -2.68 -29.53 18.05
CA PRO A 4 -3.39 -28.85 16.98
C PRO A 4 -3.40 -27.32 17.14
N GLU A 5 -2.99 -26.69 16.06
CA GLU A 5 -2.92 -25.25 15.79
C GLU A 5 -4.32 -24.69 15.54
N LYS A 6 -4.81 -23.75 16.38
CA LYS A 6 -5.86 -22.80 15.95
C LYS A 6 -5.66 -21.44 16.60
N SER A 7 -4.68 -20.70 16.09
CA SER A 7 -4.50 -19.27 16.33
C SER A 7 -5.54 -18.49 15.52
N LYS A 8 -6.76 -18.38 16.05
CA LYS A 8 -7.79 -17.49 15.52
C LYS A 8 -7.54 -16.09 16.09
N ARG A 9 -6.62 -15.33 15.49
CA ARG A 9 -6.47 -13.90 15.77
C ARG A 9 -7.59 -13.16 15.04
N GLN A 10 -8.57 -12.71 15.80
CA GLN A 10 -9.69 -11.90 15.33
C GLN A 10 -9.15 -10.65 14.63
N ALA A 11 -9.56 -10.49 13.37
CA ALA A 11 -9.19 -9.38 12.50
C ALA A 11 -9.65 -8.07 13.13
N ARG A 12 -8.68 -7.26 13.56
CA ARG A 12 -8.86 -5.86 13.92
C ARG A 12 -9.37 -5.16 12.66
N LYS A 13 -10.60 -4.64 12.66
CA LYS A 13 -11.09 -3.73 11.62
C LYS A 13 -10.12 -2.54 11.55
N THR A 14 -9.17 -2.59 10.63
CA THR A 14 -8.21 -1.53 10.37
C THR A 14 -8.64 -0.86 9.08
N ALA A 15 -9.07 0.41 9.18
CA ALA A 15 -9.28 1.26 8.02
C ALA A 15 -8.06 1.12 7.09
N THR A 16 -8.28 0.59 5.89
CA THR A 16 -7.20 0.26 4.97
C THR A 16 -7.02 1.44 4.03
N ILE A 17 -5.96 2.22 4.26
CA ILE A 17 -5.58 3.29 3.34
C ILE A 17 -4.83 2.65 2.15
N ILE A 18 -5.45 2.69 0.97
CA ILE A 18 -4.86 2.20 -0.27
C ILE A 18 -4.22 3.37 -1.01
N ARG A 19 -2.96 3.21 -1.44
CA ARG A 19 -2.28 4.16 -2.33
C ARG A 19 -2.35 3.69 -3.76
N ARG A 20 -2.74 4.57 -4.69
CA ARG A 20 -2.76 4.32 -6.13
C ARG A 20 -1.92 5.31 -6.92
N CYS A 21 -1.37 4.82 -8.02
CA CYS A 21 -0.70 5.63 -9.02
C CYS A 21 -1.72 6.53 -9.74
N PRO A 22 -1.46 7.84 -9.89
CA PRO A 22 -2.36 8.75 -10.60
C PRO A 22 -2.43 8.49 -12.11
N VAL A 23 -1.43 7.81 -12.69
CA VAL A 23 -1.35 7.55 -14.13
C VAL A 23 -2.08 6.27 -14.52
N CYS A 24 -1.77 5.15 -13.86
CA CYS A 24 -2.30 3.84 -14.23
C CYS A 24 -3.27 3.23 -13.21
N LYS A 25 -3.54 3.93 -12.10
CA LYS A 25 -4.38 3.46 -10.98
C LYS A 25 -3.90 2.17 -10.33
N SER A 26 -2.67 1.74 -10.61
CA SER A 26 -2.06 0.60 -9.93
C SER A 26 -1.81 0.92 -8.47
N THR A 27 -2.07 -0.04 -7.59
CA THR A 27 -1.72 0.03 -6.17
C THR A 27 -0.26 -0.30 -5.91
N ASP A 28 0.48 -0.72 -6.94
CA ASP A 28 1.89 -1.10 -6.88
C ASP A 28 2.80 0.15 -6.97
N VAL A 29 2.60 1.03 -6.00
CA VAL A 29 3.38 2.27 -5.80
C VAL A 29 4.28 2.10 -4.58
N MET A 30 5.58 2.30 -4.80
CA MET A 30 6.60 2.20 -3.76
C MET A 30 7.11 3.60 -3.41
N PHE A 31 7.37 3.84 -2.13
CA PHE A 31 8.08 5.05 -1.74
C PHE A 31 9.50 5.01 -2.28
N TYR A 32 9.89 6.07 -2.98
CA TYR A 32 11.19 6.28 -3.61
C TYR A 32 11.81 7.55 -3.04
N MET A 33 12.78 7.38 -2.13
CA MET A 33 13.51 8.49 -1.53
C MET A 33 14.65 8.91 -2.48
N GLY A 34 14.42 9.97 -3.25
CA GLY A 34 15.44 10.59 -4.10
C GLY A 34 15.64 12.06 -3.73
N GLY A 35 16.66 12.35 -2.91
CA GLY A 35 17.02 13.73 -2.51
C GLY A 35 16.20 14.29 -1.34
N GLN A 36 15.89 15.59 -1.38
CA GLN A 36 15.30 16.37 -0.27
C GLN A 36 13.79 16.15 -0.07
N PHE A 37 13.09 15.57 -1.06
CA PHE A 37 11.66 15.26 -0.98
C PHE A 37 11.42 13.77 -1.25
N GLY A 38 10.56 13.15 -0.43
CA GLY A 38 10.07 11.81 -0.66
C GLY A 38 9.20 11.75 -1.92
N GLN A 39 9.54 10.86 -2.85
CA GLN A 39 8.76 10.63 -4.06
C GLN A 39 8.16 9.23 -4.02
N TYR A 40 7.23 8.94 -4.92
CA TYR A 40 6.67 7.62 -5.12
C TYR A 40 7.01 7.15 -6.53
N LYS A 41 7.40 5.89 -6.65
CA LYS A 41 7.64 5.21 -7.92
C LYS A 41 6.61 4.11 -8.13
N CYS A 42 5.86 4.18 -9.21
CA CYS A 42 5.00 3.08 -9.66
C CYS A 42 5.83 2.02 -10.38
N LYS A 43 5.71 0.76 -9.96
CA LYS A 43 6.36 -0.38 -10.63
C LYS A 43 5.66 -0.76 -11.95
N ASN A 44 4.39 -0.39 -12.11
CA ASN A 44 3.59 -0.82 -13.26
C ASN A 44 3.78 0.08 -14.50
N CYS A 45 3.68 1.40 -14.34
CA CYS A 45 3.84 2.35 -15.46
C CYS A 45 5.13 3.17 -15.42
N GLY A 46 5.93 3.07 -14.36
CA GLY A 46 7.17 3.84 -14.21
C GLY A 46 6.97 5.29 -13.76
N TYR A 47 5.75 5.70 -13.36
CA TYR A 47 5.51 7.03 -12.76
C TYR A 47 6.45 7.28 -11.57
N VAL A 48 7.10 8.45 -11.53
CA VAL A 48 7.93 8.90 -10.40
C VAL A 48 7.50 10.32 -10.04
N GLY A 49 7.05 10.54 -8.81
CA GLY A 49 6.66 11.86 -8.34
C GLY A 49 6.12 11.86 -6.91
N ALA A 50 5.96 13.05 -6.31
CA ALA A 50 5.50 13.18 -4.93
C ALA A 50 3.99 12.91 -4.74
N LEU A 51 3.21 12.88 -5.83
CA LEU A 51 1.75 12.73 -5.78
C LEU A 51 1.34 11.26 -5.90
N VAL A 52 0.47 10.82 -4.99
CA VAL A 52 -0.23 9.52 -5.02
C VAL A 52 -1.68 9.73 -4.60
N ILE A 53 -2.57 8.86 -5.07
CA ILE A 53 -3.99 8.89 -4.69
C ILE A 53 -4.14 8.02 -3.44
N GLU A 54 -4.62 8.58 -2.34
CA GLU A 54 -4.95 7.85 -1.12
C GLU A 54 -6.47 7.64 -1.07
N GLU A 55 -6.89 6.38 -1.00
CA GLU A 55 -8.28 5.95 -0.84
C GLU A 55 -8.43 5.28 0.51
N GLU A 56 -9.27 5.84 1.37
CA GLU A 56 -9.65 5.23 2.63
C GLU A 56 -10.85 4.31 2.39
N ILE A 57 -10.70 3.04 2.71
CA ILE A 57 -11.78 2.05 2.61
C ILE A 57 -12.19 1.67 4.02
N GLU A 58 -13.43 2.00 4.37
CA GLU A 58 -14.10 1.59 5.61
C GLU A 58 -14.98 0.35 5.33
N ASP A 59 -14.77 -0.74 6.08
CA ASP A 59 -15.52 -2.01 6.00
C ASP A 59 -16.81 -2.05 6.85
#